data_AF-A0A915NWE5-F1
#
_entry.id   AF-A0A915NWE5-F1
#
_cell.length_a   1.000
_cell.length_b   1.000
_cell.length_c   1.000
_cell.angle_alpha   90.00
_cell.angle_beta   90.00
_cell.angle_gamma   90.00
#
_symmetry.space_group_name_H-M   'P 1'
#
loop_
_entity.id
_entity.type
_entity.pdbx_description
1 polymer ?
#
loop_
_entity_poly.entity_id
_entity_poly.type
_entity_poly.pdbx_seq_one_letter_code
_entity_poly.pdbx_strand_id
1 'polypeptide(L)'
;MNADLLKTDLIPIEIMTKNLNKNMKEGKGKEIKCTCRYLWNAELHGLTAFLRCRTMAERIFWGFVIAICVLMSIITTEWMFNDYLEHQTATLITIEQRQRNQGERGLPMPVLVICPKNPDALKYNLILKDINRRLPRMDR
;
A
#
# COMPACT_ATOMS: atom_id res chain seq x y z
N MET A 1 -59.42 -27.83 27.16
CA MET A 1 -57.99 -27.52 27.00
C MET A 1 -57.46 -28.44 25.91
N ASN A 2 -57.40 -27.92 24.68
CA ASN A 2 -57.06 -28.70 23.48
C ASN A 2 -55.55 -28.67 23.27
N ALA A 3 -54.93 -29.84 23.22
CA ALA A 3 -53.50 -30.04 23.04
C ALA A 3 -53.14 -30.26 21.55
N ASP A 4 -53.46 -29.28 20.71
CA ASP A 4 -53.28 -29.33 19.25
C ASP A 4 -52.19 -28.38 18.74
N LEU A 5 -51.02 -28.32 19.38
CA LEU A 5 -49.94 -27.40 18.95
C LEU A 5 -48.52 -27.97 19.02
N LEU A 6 -48.33 -29.27 18.81
CA LEU A 6 -46.99 -29.87 18.72
C LEU A 6 -46.90 -30.95 17.64
N LYS A 7 -47.25 -30.57 16.42
CA LYS A 7 -47.00 -31.37 15.21
C LYS A 7 -46.28 -30.53 14.15
N THR A 8 -45.12 -29.99 14.54
CA THR A 8 -44.10 -29.55 13.57
C THR A 8 -43.27 -30.78 13.21
N ASP A 9 -43.68 -31.41 12.12
CA ASP A 9 -43.09 -32.61 11.54
C ASP A 9 -41.59 -32.42 11.31
N LEU A 10 -40.81 -33.21 12.06
CA LEU A 10 -39.41 -33.48 11.79
C LEU A 10 -39.27 -33.97 10.35
N ILE A 11 -38.59 -33.19 9.50
CA ILE A 11 -38.10 -33.68 8.21
C ILE A 11 -37.15 -34.85 8.52
N PRO A 12 -37.40 -36.06 8.01
CA PRO A 12 -36.55 -37.21 8.28
C PRO A 12 -35.12 -36.93 7.80
N ILE A 13 -34.13 -37.12 8.67
CA ILE A 13 -32.68 -36.97 8.39
C ILE A 13 -32.26 -37.77 7.14
N GLU A 14 -32.98 -38.85 6.81
CA GLU A 14 -32.81 -39.61 5.57
C GLU A 14 -33.07 -38.80 4.28
N ILE A 15 -34.01 -37.86 4.28
CA ILE A 15 -34.32 -37.05 3.10
C ILE A 15 -33.23 -35.98 2.87
N MET A 16 -32.70 -35.42 3.96
CA MET A 16 -31.62 -34.44 3.90
C MET A 16 -30.29 -35.08 3.46
N THR A 17 -30.00 -36.28 3.95
CA THR A 17 -28.83 -37.05 3.52
C THR A 17 -28.96 -37.55 2.08
N LYS A 18 -30.15 -37.98 1.63
CA LYS A 18 -30.38 -38.34 0.22
C LYS A 18 -30.20 -37.14 -0.72
N ASN A 19 -30.65 -35.94 -0.33
CA ASN A 19 -30.44 -34.72 -1.13
C ASN A 19 -28.98 -34.25 -1.12
N LEU A 20 -28.28 -34.31 0.02
CA LEU A 20 -26.83 -34.05 0.07
C LEU A 20 -26.05 -35.03 -0.82
N ASN A 21 -26.40 -36.32 -0.79
CA ASN A 21 -25.74 -37.34 -1.59
C ASN A 21 -26.09 -37.20 -3.08
N LYS A 22 -27.31 -36.74 -3.42
CA LYS A 22 -27.71 -36.39 -4.79
C LYS A 22 -26.93 -35.18 -5.30
N ASN A 23 -26.82 -34.11 -4.51
CA ASN A 23 -26.02 -32.92 -4.84
C ASN A 23 -24.51 -33.26 -4.94
N MET A 24 -24.02 -34.19 -4.13
CA MET A 24 -22.63 -34.65 -4.18
C MET A 24 -22.36 -35.62 -5.35
N LYS A 25 -23.37 -36.35 -5.82
CA LYS A 25 -23.29 -37.19 -7.04
C LYS A 25 -23.43 -36.36 -8.32
N GLU A 26 -24.28 -35.34 -8.34
CA GLU A 26 -24.35 -34.37 -9.45
C GLU A 26 -23.10 -33.48 -9.53
N GLY A 27 -22.36 -33.33 -8.42
CA GLY A 27 -21.04 -32.70 -8.36
C GLY A 27 -19.86 -33.59 -8.75
N LYS A 28 -20.05 -34.90 -8.93
CA LYS A 28 -18.99 -35.87 -9.27
C LYS A 28 -19.18 -36.42 -10.68
N GLY A 29 -18.86 -35.61 -11.68
CA GLY A 29 -19.01 -36.08 -13.06
C GLY A 29 -18.40 -35.22 -14.16
N LYS A 30 -17.44 -34.33 -13.88
CA LYS A 30 -16.64 -33.67 -14.93
C LYS A 30 -15.22 -33.52 -14.45
N GLU A 31 -14.28 -34.12 -15.18
CA GLU A 31 -12.84 -33.91 -15.01
C GLU A 31 -12.57 -32.44 -14.70
N ILE A 32 -11.98 -32.17 -13.53
CA ILE A 32 -11.28 -30.92 -13.32
C ILE A 32 -10.13 -31.00 -14.33
N LYS A 33 -10.30 -30.37 -15.49
CA LYS A 33 -9.21 -30.17 -16.44
C LYS A 33 -8.18 -29.35 -15.69
N CYS A 34 -7.19 -30.02 -15.12
CA CYS A 34 -6.02 -29.41 -14.51
C CYS A 34 -5.45 -28.44 -15.55
N THR A 35 -5.70 -27.14 -15.35
CA THR A 35 -5.22 -26.09 -16.25
C THR A 35 -3.78 -25.77 -15.88
N CYS A 36 -2.94 -26.80 -15.78
CA CYS A 36 -1.55 -26.71 -15.36
C CYS A 36 -0.63 -26.16 -16.47
N ARG A 37 -1.17 -25.95 -17.67
CA ARG A 37 -0.40 -25.44 -18.82
C ARG A 37 -0.14 -23.93 -18.75
N TYR A 38 -0.91 -23.20 -17.95
CA TYR A 38 -0.80 -21.74 -17.84
C TYR A 38 -0.63 -21.36 -16.37
N LEU A 39 0.63 -21.27 -15.94
CA LEU A 39 1.04 -20.86 -14.58
C LEU A 39 0.41 -19.51 -14.17
N TRP A 40 0.16 -18.66 -15.16
CA TRP A 40 -0.36 -17.29 -14.99
C TRP A 40 -1.84 -17.23 -14.65
N ASN A 41 -2.57 -18.34 -14.72
CA ASN A 41 -3.99 -18.36 -14.37
C ASN A 41 -4.25 -18.10 -12.89
N ALA A 42 -3.25 -18.26 -12.02
CA ALA A 42 -3.33 -17.91 -10.60
C ALA A 42 -2.94 -16.45 -10.33
N GLU A 43 -2.08 -15.87 -11.18
CA GLU A 43 -1.56 -14.50 -11.02
C GLU A 43 -2.58 -13.44 -11.46
N LEU A 44 -3.38 -13.75 -12.48
CA LEU A 44 -4.41 -12.82 -12.96
C LEU A 44 -5.74 -13.09 -12.24
N HIS A 45 -6.02 -12.30 -11.20
CA HIS A 45 -7.17 -12.48 -10.29
C HIS A 45 -8.55 -12.61 -10.99
N GLY A 46 -8.73 -12.06 -12.20
CA GLY A 46 -9.96 -12.20 -12.99
C GLY A 46 -9.99 -13.37 -13.97
N LEU A 47 -8.83 -13.87 -14.41
CA LEU A 47 -8.73 -14.88 -15.47
C LEU A 47 -9.20 -16.25 -14.99
N THR A 48 -8.95 -16.56 -13.72
CA THR A 48 -9.43 -17.82 -13.10
C THR A 48 -10.95 -17.89 -13.09
N ALA A 49 -11.63 -16.78 -12.81
CA ALA A 49 -13.09 -16.71 -12.82
C ALA A 49 -13.62 -16.93 -14.25
N PHE A 50 -13.09 -16.20 -15.24
CA PHE A 50 -13.44 -16.34 -16.65
C PHE A 50 -13.27 -17.77 -17.19
N LEU A 51 -12.17 -18.44 -16.84
CA LEU A 51 -11.87 -19.81 -17.29
C LEU A 51 -12.74 -20.87 -16.59
N ARG A 52 -13.23 -20.60 -15.38
CA ARG A 52 -14.08 -21.51 -14.59
C ARG A 52 -15.56 -21.42 -14.96
N CYS A 53 -15.97 -20.40 -15.69
CA CYS A 53 -17.35 -20.20 -16.14
C CYS A 53 -17.83 -21.32 -17.07
N ARG A 54 -19.02 -21.84 -16.77
CA ARG A 54 -19.64 -22.95 -17.52
C ARG A 54 -20.61 -22.46 -18.60
N THR A 55 -21.19 -21.28 -18.44
CA THR A 55 -22.15 -20.71 -19.39
C THR A 55 -21.50 -19.65 -20.27
N MET A 56 -21.97 -19.50 -21.51
CA MET A 56 -21.44 -18.50 -22.46
C MET A 56 -21.73 -17.07 -22.00
N ALA A 57 -22.88 -16.82 -21.39
CA ALA A 57 -23.24 -15.51 -20.86
C ALA A 57 -22.28 -15.04 -19.75
N GLU A 58 -21.91 -15.95 -18.84
CA GLU A 58 -20.97 -15.68 -17.75
C GLU A 58 -19.56 -15.40 -18.28
N ARG A 59 -19.11 -16.11 -19.33
CA ARG A 59 -17.83 -15.82 -20.00
C ARG A 59 -17.82 -14.42 -20.61
N ILE A 60 -18.88 -14.02 -21.31
CA ILE A 60 -18.97 -12.69 -21.90
C ILE A 60 -18.93 -11.61 -20.82
N PHE A 61 -19.67 -11.81 -19.73
CA PHE A 61 -19.66 -10.90 -18.58
C PHE A 61 -18.25 -10.72 -18.00
N TRP A 62 -17.56 -11.81 -17.66
CA TRP A 62 -16.21 -11.73 -17.10
C TRP A 62 -15.18 -11.20 -18.10
N GLY A 63 -15.32 -11.52 -19.39
CA GLY A 63 -14.48 -10.97 -20.44
C GLY A 63 -14.61 -9.44 -20.53
N PHE A 64 -15.84 -8.93 -20.42
CA PHE A 64 -16.10 -7.49 -20.40
C PHE A 64 -15.50 -6.80 -19.16
N VAL A 65 -15.66 -7.40 -17.98
CA VAL A 65 -15.06 -6.87 -16.73
C VAL A 65 -13.54 -6.81 -16.85
N ILE A 66 -12.90 -7.87 -17.34
CA ILE A 66 -11.44 -7.89 -17.54
C ILE A 66 -11.02 -6.82 -18.54
N ALA A 67 -11.75 -6.66 -19.65
CA ALA A 67 -11.44 -5.63 -20.64
C ALA A 67 -11.49 -4.22 -20.05
N ILE A 68 -12.50 -3.90 -19.24
CA ILE A 68 -12.58 -2.61 -18.54
C ILE A 68 -11.39 -2.43 -17.59
N CYS A 69 -11.06 -3.44 -16.79
CA CYS A 69 -9.94 -3.36 -15.86
C CYS A 69 -8.60 -3.11 -16.58
N VAL A 70 -8.38 -3.74 -17.74
CA VAL A 70 -7.18 -3.51 -18.56
C VAL A 70 -7.16 -2.09 -19.10
N LEU A 71 -8.27 -1.59 -19.64
CA LEU A 71 -8.35 -0.22 -20.16
C LEU A 71 -8.11 0.82 -19.06
N MET A 72 -8.73 0.65 -17.89
CA MET A 72 -8.53 1.53 -16.75
C MET A 72 -7.08 1.49 -16.24
N SER A 73 -6.45 0.31 -16.24
CA SER A 73 -5.04 0.15 -15.87
C SER A 73 -4.13 0.94 -16.80
N ILE A 74 -4.35 0.87 -18.12
CA ILE A 74 -3.58 1.61 -19.11
C ILE A 74 -3.75 3.12 -18.89
N ILE A 75 -4.99 3.61 -18.80
CA ILE A 75 -5.28 5.04 -18.60
C ILE A 75 -4.61 5.55 -17.32
N THR A 76 -4.75 4.83 -16.22
CA THR A 76 -4.19 5.23 -14.92
C THR A 76 -2.66 5.23 -14.95
N THR A 77 -2.07 4.26 -15.65
CA THR A 77 -0.61 4.18 -15.81
C THR A 77 -0.08 5.36 -16.61
N GLU A 78 -0.71 5.69 -17.75
CA GLU A 78 -0.37 6.88 -18.55
C GLU A 78 -0.50 8.16 -17.72
N TRP A 79 -1.56 8.28 -16.92
CA TRP A 79 -1.78 9.45 -16.08
C TRP A 79 -0.71 9.59 -14.99
N MET A 80 -0.34 8.49 -14.35
CA MET A 80 0.75 8.45 -13.37
C MET A 80 2.10 8.79 -14.00
N PHE A 81 2.38 8.29 -15.21
CA PHE A 81 3.63 8.61 -15.91
C PHE A 81 3.71 10.09 -16.29
N ASN A 82 2.62 10.66 -16.80
CA ASN A 82 2.57 12.09 -17.12
C ASN A 82 2.75 12.95 -15.87
N ASP A 83 2.08 12.59 -14.77
CA ASP A 83 2.23 13.29 -13.50
C ASP A 83 3.67 13.18 -12.95
N TYR A 84 4.29 12.00 -13.06
CA TYR A 84 5.68 11.79 -12.70
C TYR A 84 6.66 12.60 -13.55
N LEU A 85 6.37 12.83 -14.83
CA LEU A 85 7.22 13.61 -15.73
C LEU A 85 7.03 15.12 -15.56
N GLU A 86 5.80 15.57 -15.36
CA GLU A 86 5.45 16.99 -15.25
C GLU A 86 5.72 17.55 -13.85
N HIS A 87 5.41 16.78 -12.80
CA HIS A 87 5.54 17.18 -11.41
C HIS A 87 6.68 16.43 -10.71
N GLN A 88 7.90 16.55 -11.26
CA GLN A 88 9.13 16.05 -10.63
C GLN A 88 9.53 16.88 -9.40
N THR A 89 8.66 17.03 -8.42
CA THR A 89 9.01 17.59 -7.11
C THR A 89 9.37 16.46 -6.15
N ALA A 90 10.28 15.58 -6.56
CA ALA A 90 10.94 14.69 -5.62
C ALA A 90 12.06 15.48 -4.92
N THR A 91 11.83 15.88 -3.68
CA THR A 91 12.87 16.55 -2.89
C THR A 91 13.95 15.53 -2.52
N LEU A 92 15.08 15.57 -3.23
CA LEU A 92 16.27 14.80 -2.87
C LEU A 92 17.02 15.55 -1.74
N ILE A 93 17.03 14.98 -0.54
CA ILE A 93 17.83 15.49 0.57
C ILE A 93 19.19 14.78 0.53
N THR A 94 20.23 15.46 0.03
CA THR A 94 21.61 14.99 0.14
C THR A 94 22.30 15.63 1.35
N ILE A 95 22.81 14.79 2.26
CA ILE A 95 23.56 15.25 3.43
C ILE A 95 25.05 15.17 3.09
N GLU A 96 25.60 16.27 2.56
CA GLU A 96 27.02 16.39 2.27
C GLU A 96 27.78 16.80 3.55
N GLN A 97 28.64 15.91 4.06
CA GLN A 97 29.52 16.22 5.19
C GLN A 97 30.71 17.05 4.72
N ARG A 98 30.55 18.37 4.62
CA ARG A 98 31.67 19.26 4.29
C ARG A 98 32.67 19.28 5.45
N GLN A 99 33.82 18.62 5.29
CA GLN A 99 34.85 18.55 6.33
C GLN A 99 35.44 19.93 6.63
N ARG A 100 35.60 20.24 7.92
CA ARG A 100 36.18 21.49 8.46
C ARG A 100 37.59 21.80 7.93
N ASN A 101 38.32 20.78 7.44
CA ASN A 101 39.74 20.86 7.11
C ASN A 101 40.06 20.82 5.60
N GLN A 102 39.05 20.82 4.72
CA GLN A 102 39.27 20.95 3.28
C GLN A 102 39.20 22.43 2.88
N GLY A 103 40.38 23.01 2.61
CA GLY A 103 40.63 24.27 1.89
C GLY A 103 39.51 25.33 1.88
N GLU A 104 39.66 26.34 2.74
CA GLU A 104 39.10 27.71 2.63
C GLU A 104 37.58 27.90 2.40
N ARG A 105 36.75 26.86 2.38
CA ARG A 105 35.27 26.99 2.28
C ARG A 105 34.53 26.10 3.27
N GLY A 106 34.86 26.21 4.55
CA GLY A 106 34.03 25.68 5.63
C GLY A 106 32.62 26.29 5.61
N LEU A 107 31.65 25.66 6.29
CA LEU A 107 30.33 26.27 6.45
C LEU A 107 30.48 27.61 7.21
N PRO A 108 29.81 28.68 6.76
CA PRO A 108 29.78 29.93 7.51
C PRO A 108 29.14 29.68 8.88
N MET A 109 29.67 30.34 9.91
CA MET A 109 29.07 30.30 11.24
C MET A 109 27.68 30.95 11.17
N PRO A 110 26.61 30.30 11.66
CA PRO A 110 25.30 30.90 11.71
C PRO A 110 25.28 32.07 12.70
N VAL A 111 24.36 33.01 12.48
CA VAL A 111 24.12 34.11 13.42
C VAL A 111 23.58 33.52 14.73
N LEU A 112 24.30 33.77 15.82
CA LEU A 112 23.88 33.39 17.17
C LEU A 112 23.18 34.58 17.84
N VAL A 113 21.88 34.46 18.04
CA VAL A 113 21.09 35.45 18.80
C VAL A 113 20.81 34.90 20.19
N ILE A 114 21.29 35.59 21.22
CA ILE A 114 21.08 35.21 22.63
C ILE A 114 20.10 36.20 23.26
N CYS A 115 18.92 35.71 23.66
CA CYS A 115 17.93 36.49 24.37
C CYS A 115 17.82 36.00 25.82
N PRO A 116 18.43 36.68 26.81
CA PRO A 116 18.31 36.26 28.20
C PRO A 116 16.88 36.50 28.70
N LYS A 117 16.34 35.55 29.48
CA LYS A 117 15.03 35.71 30.15
C LYS A 117 15.03 36.83 31.18
N ASN A 118 16.20 37.13 31.76
CA ASN A 118 16.43 38.25 32.66
C ASN A 118 17.65 39.04 32.16
N PRO A 119 17.53 40.35 31.86
CA PRO A 119 18.63 41.16 31.33
C PRO A 119 19.85 41.20 32.28
N ASP A 120 19.62 41.16 33.60
CA ASP A 120 20.70 41.26 34.59
C ASP A 120 21.55 39.99 34.73
N ALA A 121 21.07 38.87 34.18
CA ALA A 121 21.79 37.60 34.20
C ALA A 121 22.90 37.53 33.12
N LEU A 122 22.89 38.42 32.13
CA LEU A 122 23.78 38.32 30.97
C LEU A 122 25.10 39.06 31.23
N LYS A 123 26.13 38.29 31.62
CA LYS A 123 27.49 38.82 31.80
C LYS A 123 28.27 38.75 30.49
N TYR A 124 28.12 39.76 29.64
CA TYR A 124 28.76 39.86 28.31
C TYR A 124 30.26 39.56 28.33
N ASN A 125 31.01 40.09 29.30
CA ASN A 125 32.45 39.89 29.40
C ASN A 125 32.86 38.41 29.56
N LEU A 126 32.07 37.63 30.31
CA LEU A 126 32.32 36.19 30.49
C LEU A 126 31.98 35.42 29.21
N ILE A 127 30.90 35.80 28.55
CA ILE A 127 30.43 35.18 27.31
C ILE A 127 31.43 35.44 26.18
N LEU A 128 31.84 36.69 25.95
CA LEU A 128 32.86 37.06 24.97
C LEU A 128 34.19 36.35 25.22
N LYS A 129 34.59 36.22 26.49
CA LYS A 129 35.81 35.50 26.87
C LYS A 129 35.72 34.00 26.56
N ASP A 130 34.58 33.36 26.83
CA ASP A 130 34.37 31.93 26.53
C ASP A 130 34.25 31.68 25.02
N ILE A 131 33.56 32.56 24.31
CA ILE A 131 33.44 32.59 22.85
C ILE A 131 34.82 32.67 22.21
N ASN A 132 35.64 33.66 22.57
CA ASN A 132 36.98 33.84 22.01
C ASN A 132 37.93 32.68 22.37
N ARG A 133 37.70 32.02 23.52
CA ARG A 133 38.49 30.85 23.93
C ARG A 133 38.15 29.61 23.13
N ARG A 134 36.86 29.37 22.85
CA ARG A 134 36.37 28.15 22.19
C ARG A 134 36.37 28.24 20.66
N LEU A 135 36.19 29.45 20.14
CA LEU A 135 36.04 29.74 18.72
C LEU A 135 37.04 30.83 18.30
N PRO A 136 38.36 30.52 18.27
CA PRO A 136 39.35 31.45 17.77
C PRO A 136 39.10 31.71 16.28
N ARG A 137 39.15 32.97 15.85
CA ARG A 137 38.89 33.48 14.47
C ARG A 137 37.41 33.71 14.10
N MET A 138 36.64 34.31 15.00
CA MET A 138 35.25 34.74 14.71
C MET A 138 35.17 36.13 14.04
N ASP A 139 36.30 36.80 13.92
CA ASP A 139 36.50 38.19 13.50
C ASP A 139 36.88 38.35 12.01
N ARG A 140 36.64 37.32 11.19
CA ARG A 140 36.83 37.38 9.72
C ARG A 140 35.54 37.12 8.97
#